data_AF-A0A1L9PWF0-F1
#
_entry.id   AF-A0A1L9PWF0-F1
#
_cell.length_a   1.000
_cell.length_b   1.000
_cell.length_c   1.000
_cell.angle_alpha   90.00
_cell.angle_beta   90.00
_cell.angle_gamma   90.00
#
_symmetry.space_group_name_H-M   'P 1'
#
loop_
_entity.id
_entity.type
_entity.pdbx_description
1 polymer ?
#
loop_
_entity_poly.entity_id
_entity_poly.type
_entity_poly.pdbx_seq_one_letter_code
_entity_poly.pdbx_strand_id
1 'polypeptide(L)'
;MSIPTDIANLLIAEDGKISIRFDEIPLRNDEPRNGSRFYMLSTNRALKDHEHKEDDLRYLSRGIQGAIRLGQLLNASHVIKEKETTAQDESKAVMRLGETTMVVDETFDAQPIHSHIWNSFMSIEFHFPKADFTSLQYLQTSWKGLECGDTLFTKEGPTFEEVSIVSGVCLFTTRLLEISARGPETGRVDVDLLKNSIPTYNELDYIARASSAIADIAAMTILRACEQGSGQRIEIKLDVPSWHYFHTVATTFASRLCSNTEALQWMDTIDQRHDQIGQTFVEAIRDGLEQRGIRDRTSYGIGITSRTNPAAALIRTAIQDEEVPSLDFILTALDSEEDGCWKRFYEMIPTRERPSNLGELGYLFYVYEAIRLSLVERPKLVPPKSDKANKANLSKKALKKRKPRRLIISVDDSAERRIYSRAQGVLSKIRQSSEKPETYLVEAYVCRRFLINGNEDRARLARLDPLPNIPVRTGSHHETMLPLDVVRQLYGDSSALDLQRWLQEAGLSV
;
A
#
# COMPACT_ATOMS: atom_id res chain seq x y z
N MET A 1 -38.61 -22.25 -12.55
CA MET A 1 -37.32 -22.33 -11.83
C MET A 1 -36.90 -20.92 -11.50
N SER A 2 -37.23 -20.50 -10.29
CA SER A 2 -37.08 -19.15 -9.77
C SER A 2 -35.68 -18.95 -9.21
N ILE A 3 -35.03 -17.88 -9.63
CA ILE A 3 -33.80 -17.34 -9.05
C ILE A 3 -34.10 -16.99 -7.59
N PRO A 4 -33.36 -17.49 -6.59
CA PRO A 4 -33.49 -17.00 -5.22
C PRO A 4 -32.90 -15.59 -5.13
N THR A 5 -33.79 -14.65 -4.86
CA THR A 5 -33.61 -13.20 -4.78
C THR A 5 -33.27 -12.82 -3.34
N ASP A 6 -32.09 -13.13 -2.81
CA ASP A 6 -31.82 -12.84 -1.39
C ASP A 6 -30.40 -12.34 -1.13
N ILE A 7 -30.07 -11.18 -1.70
CA ILE A 7 -29.13 -10.18 -1.12
C ILE A 7 -29.59 -8.77 -1.54
N ALA A 8 -30.89 -8.51 -1.47
CA ALA A 8 -31.48 -7.16 -1.58
C ALA A 8 -32.05 -6.68 -0.24
N ASN A 9 -32.02 -7.52 0.80
CA ASN A 9 -32.78 -7.34 2.04
C ASN A 9 -31.92 -7.07 3.29
N LEU A 10 -30.59 -6.98 3.19
CA LEU A 10 -29.71 -6.73 4.35
C LEU A 10 -29.49 -5.23 4.67
N LEU A 11 -30.19 -4.36 3.95
CA LEU A 11 -30.32 -2.94 4.26
C LEU A 11 -31.80 -2.66 4.50
N ILE A 12 -32.24 -2.71 5.75
CA ILE A 12 -33.53 -2.15 6.13
C ILE A 12 -33.28 -0.70 6.51
N ALA A 13 -33.76 0.21 5.68
CA ALA A 13 -33.89 1.61 6.04
C ALA A 13 -35.22 1.78 6.77
N GLU A 14 -35.22 1.57 8.09
CA GLU A 14 -36.25 2.15 8.94
C GLU A 14 -35.71 3.48 9.47
N ASP A 15 -36.47 4.55 9.21
CA ASP A 15 -36.23 5.90 9.74
C ASP A 15 -34.83 6.50 9.51
N GLY A 16 -34.22 6.21 8.35
CA GLY A 16 -32.95 6.84 7.94
C GLY A 16 -31.70 6.29 8.65
N LYS A 17 -31.80 5.20 9.41
CA LYS A 17 -30.64 4.52 10.02
C LYS A 17 -30.33 3.20 9.30
N ILE A 18 -29.27 3.21 8.49
CA ILE A 18 -28.70 2.00 7.84
C ILE A 18 -27.98 1.10 8.84
N SER A 19 -28.53 -0.06 9.23
CA SER A 19 -27.79 -1.04 10.06
C SER A 19 -27.60 -2.37 9.31
N ILE A 20 -26.44 -2.99 9.48
CA ILE A 20 -26.14 -4.34 8.98
C ILE A 20 -26.34 -5.29 10.18
N ARG A 21 -27.29 -6.22 10.08
CA ARG A 21 -27.42 -7.31 11.07
C ARG A 21 -26.59 -8.50 10.61
N PHE A 22 -25.67 -8.94 11.47
CA PHE A 22 -24.82 -10.12 11.24
C PHE A 22 -25.55 -11.45 11.48
N ASP A 23 -26.77 -11.42 12.02
CA ASP A 23 -27.48 -12.59 12.55
C ASP A 23 -28.12 -13.48 11.45
N GLU A 24 -28.06 -13.10 10.18
CA GLU A 24 -28.72 -13.80 9.05
C GLU A 24 -27.75 -14.40 8.02
N ILE A 25 -26.45 -14.52 8.34
CA ILE A 25 -25.49 -15.18 7.44
C ILE A 25 -25.58 -16.71 7.66
N PRO A 26 -26.07 -17.52 6.70
CA PRO A 26 -26.02 -18.96 6.87
C PRO A 26 -24.57 -19.43 6.68
N LEU A 27 -23.92 -19.78 7.78
CA LEU A 27 -22.68 -20.55 7.80
C LEU A 27 -23.00 -21.97 7.29
N ARG A 28 -23.01 -22.16 5.97
CA ARG A 28 -22.98 -23.51 5.38
C ARG A 28 -21.67 -23.74 4.66
N ASN A 29 -20.80 -24.48 5.33
CA ASN A 29 -19.74 -25.25 4.72
C ASN A 29 -20.38 -26.45 4.04
N ASP A 30 -20.45 -26.46 2.71
CA ASP A 30 -20.55 -27.69 1.92
C ASP A 30 -20.16 -27.38 0.45
N GLU A 31 -19.18 -28.14 -0.05
CA GLU A 31 -18.70 -28.29 -1.43
C GLU A 31 -17.69 -27.28 -2.05
N PRO A 32 -16.81 -27.75 -2.98
CA PRO A 32 -15.52 -27.15 -3.26
C PRO A 32 -15.65 -26.05 -4.31
N ARG A 33 -16.13 -24.90 -3.88
CA ARG A 33 -15.85 -23.62 -4.55
C ARG A 33 -15.34 -22.66 -3.48
N ASN A 34 -14.04 -22.80 -3.18
CA ASN A 34 -13.33 -21.94 -2.24
C ASN A 34 -13.31 -20.50 -2.75
N GLY A 35 -14.10 -19.66 -2.10
CA GLY A 35 -14.08 -18.21 -2.26
C GLY A 35 -15.15 -17.60 -1.38
N SER A 36 -14.73 -17.02 -0.25
CA SER A 36 -15.59 -16.21 0.63
C SER A 36 -16.31 -15.16 -0.21
N ARG A 37 -17.64 -15.17 -0.17
CA ARG A 37 -18.48 -14.29 -1.00
C ARG A 37 -18.30 -12.84 -0.56
N PHE A 38 -17.83 -12.02 -1.50
CA PHE A 38 -17.54 -10.59 -1.36
C PHE A 38 -18.82 -9.78 -1.05
N TYR A 39 -18.75 -8.83 -0.11
CA TYR A 39 -19.74 -7.77 0.00
C TYR A 39 -19.32 -6.60 -0.88
N MET A 40 -19.81 -6.65 -2.11
CA MET A 40 -19.64 -5.64 -3.15
C MET A 40 -20.83 -4.67 -3.05
N LEU A 41 -20.60 -3.39 -2.74
CA LEU A 41 -21.60 -2.34 -2.99
C LEU A 41 -21.62 -1.99 -4.48
N SER A 42 -21.95 -2.98 -5.31
CA SER A 42 -22.46 -2.72 -6.64
C SER A 42 -23.97 -2.68 -6.51
N THR A 43 -24.55 -1.48 -6.58
CA THR A 43 -25.92 -1.43 -7.07
C THR A 43 -25.91 -0.63 -8.37
N ASN A 44 -26.37 -1.28 -9.43
CA ASN A 44 -26.91 -0.58 -10.62
C ASN A 44 -27.97 0.47 -10.23
N ARG A 45 -28.48 0.43 -8.98
CA ARG A 45 -29.38 1.43 -8.38
C ARG A 45 -28.65 2.69 -7.92
N ALA A 46 -27.50 2.59 -7.23
CA ALA A 46 -26.65 3.74 -6.94
C ALA A 46 -26.17 4.38 -8.25
N LEU A 47 -25.74 3.59 -9.23
CA LEU A 47 -25.39 4.11 -10.56
C LEU A 47 -26.58 4.84 -11.23
N LYS A 48 -27.81 4.32 -11.13
CA LYS A 48 -29.03 5.00 -11.64
C LYS A 48 -29.42 6.26 -10.88
N ASP A 49 -29.24 6.31 -9.56
CA ASP A 49 -29.47 7.53 -8.77
C ASP A 49 -28.36 8.58 -9.02
N HIS A 50 -27.20 8.15 -9.51
CA HIS A 50 -26.05 8.97 -9.91
C HIS A 50 -26.02 9.36 -11.40
N GLU A 51 -26.88 8.76 -12.25
CA GLU A 51 -26.96 9.00 -13.71
C GLU A 51 -27.31 10.47 -14.10
N HIS A 52 -27.58 11.34 -13.12
CA HIS A 52 -27.94 12.75 -13.36
C HIS A 52 -26.87 13.78 -12.96
N LYS A 53 -25.66 13.36 -12.54
CA LYS A 53 -24.57 14.30 -12.20
C LYS A 53 -23.37 14.12 -13.14
N GLU A 54 -23.13 15.12 -13.99
CA GLU A 54 -22.06 15.17 -15.00
C GLU A 54 -20.66 14.90 -14.43
N ASP A 55 -20.46 15.26 -13.16
CA ASP A 55 -19.23 15.04 -12.42
C ASP A 55 -18.96 13.53 -12.19
N ASP A 56 -19.94 12.75 -11.76
CA ASP A 56 -19.78 11.33 -11.40
C ASP A 56 -19.35 10.48 -12.62
N LEU A 57 -19.92 10.74 -13.79
CA LEU A 57 -19.53 10.11 -15.06
C LEU A 57 -18.09 10.44 -15.46
N ARG A 58 -17.66 11.70 -15.27
CA ARG A 58 -16.28 12.13 -15.55
C ARG A 58 -15.27 11.39 -14.67
N TYR A 59 -15.63 11.08 -13.42
CA TYR A 59 -14.72 10.38 -12.52
C TYR A 59 -14.69 8.88 -12.72
N LEU A 60 -15.84 8.25 -12.97
CA LEU A 60 -15.88 6.85 -13.41
C LEU A 60 -15.00 6.66 -14.65
N SER A 61 -15.11 7.58 -15.61
CA SER A 61 -14.26 7.63 -16.80
C SER A 61 -12.77 7.72 -16.43
N ARG A 62 -12.38 8.55 -15.44
CA ARG A 62 -10.99 8.64 -14.97
C ARG A 62 -10.51 7.34 -14.31
N GLY A 63 -11.34 6.68 -13.51
CA GLY A 63 -11.02 5.40 -12.87
C GLY A 63 -10.82 4.28 -13.88
N ILE A 64 -11.70 4.19 -14.88
CA ILE A 64 -11.59 3.24 -16.00
C ILE A 64 -10.34 3.52 -16.83
N GLN A 65 -10.12 4.79 -17.23
CA GLN A 65 -8.91 5.19 -17.93
C GLN A 65 -7.67 4.82 -17.12
N GLY A 66 -7.74 5.04 -15.80
CA GLY A 66 -6.89 4.49 -14.74
C GLY A 66 -6.42 3.08 -15.04
N ALA A 67 -7.32 2.14 -14.81
CA ALA A 67 -6.99 0.73 -14.92
C ALA A 67 -6.57 0.34 -16.34
N ILE A 68 -7.13 0.97 -17.39
CA ILE A 68 -6.72 0.78 -18.78
C ILE A 68 -5.24 1.11 -18.97
N ARG A 69 -4.73 2.21 -18.43
CA ARG A 69 -3.32 2.53 -18.64
C ARG A 69 -2.38 1.71 -17.77
N LEU A 70 -2.76 1.34 -16.54
CA LEU A 70 -1.98 0.32 -15.80
C LEU A 70 -1.95 -1.00 -16.60
N GLY A 71 -3.09 -1.36 -17.18
CA GLY A 71 -3.28 -2.31 -18.27
C GLY A 71 -2.21 -2.28 -19.34
N GLN A 72 -2.20 -1.19 -20.07
CA GLN A 72 -1.30 -0.95 -21.20
C GLN A 72 0.15 -0.95 -20.76
N LEU A 73 0.46 -0.32 -19.62
CA LEU A 73 1.79 -0.25 -19.05
C LEU A 73 2.35 -1.66 -18.83
N LEU A 74 1.59 -2.53 -18.17
CA LEU A 74 2.03 -3.88 -17.81
C LEU A 74 1.98 -4.89 -18.97
N ASN A 75 1.08 -4.73 -19.96
CA ASN A 75 0.87 -5.75 -20.99
C ASN A 75 1.29 -5.41 -22.41
N ALA A 76 1.53 -4.14 -22.74
CA ALA A 76 2.09 -3.65 -24.01
C ALA A 76 1.42 -4.04 -25.35
N SER A 77 0.60 -5.10 -25.48
CA SER A 77 0.27 -5.68 -26.79
C SER A 77 -1.22 -5.86 -27.13
N HIS A 78 -2.15 -5.46 -26.27
CA HIS A 78 -3.57 -5.50 -26.61
C HIS A 78 -4.23 -4.19 -26.24
N VAL A 79 -4.85 -3.54 -27.23
CA VAL A 79 -5.91 -2.58 -26.97
C VAL A 79 -6.94 -3.34 -26.14
N ILE A 80 -6.98 -3.06 -24.84
CA ILE A 80 -7.92 -3.69 -23.92
C ILE A 80 -9.31 -3.21 -24.35
N LYS A 81 -10.01 -4.01 -25.14
CA LYS A 81 -11.43 -3.84 -25.37
C LYS A 81 -12.14 -4.36 -24.13
N GLU A 82 -12.97 -3.52 -23.51
CA GLU A 82 -13.98 -3.99 -22.56
C GLU A 82 -14.74 -5.16 -23.21
N LYS A 83 -14.69 -6.34 -22.57
CA LYS A 83 -15.36 -7.58 -22.96
C LYS A 83 -15.55 -7.79 -24.47
N GLU A 84 -14.53 -8.33 -25.14
CA GLU A 84 -14.75 -9.26 -26.26
C GLU A 84 -13.69 -10.37 -26.20
N THR A 85 -14.10 -11.49 -25.60
CA THR A 85 -13.43 -12.78 -25.70
C THR A 85 -13.35 -13.19 -27.16
N THR A 86 -12.15 -13.26 -27.74
CA THR A 86 -11.77 -14.18 -28.82
C THR A 86 -10.30 -13.98 -29.20
N ALA A 87 -9.39 -14.65 -28.49
CA ALA A 87 -8.14 -15.18 -29.05
C ALA A 87 -7.51 -16.11 -28.01
N GLN A 88 -7.25 -17.36 -28.39
CA GLN A 88 -6.47 -18.31 -27.63
C GLN A 88 -5.05 -17.77 -27.42
N ASP A 89 -4.76 -17.25 -26.24
CA ASP A 89 -3.41 -16.83 -25.83
C ASP A 89 -2.92 -17.82 -24.75
N GLU A 90 -2.92 -19.11 -25.10
CA GLU A 90 -2.86 -20.24 -24.14
C GLU A 90 -1.48 -20.43 -23.46
N SER A 91 -0.56 -19.45 -23.48
CA SER A 91 0.74 -19.60 -22.81
C SER A 91 1.39 -18.34 -22.25
N LYS A 92 0.70 -17.18 -22.25
CA LYS A 92 1.29 -15.92 -21.79
C LYS A 92 0.64 -15.40 -20.51
N ALA A 93 1.43 -14.69 -19.71
CA ALA A 93 0.87 -13.92 -18.62
C ALA A 93 0.00 -12.81 -19.21
N VAL A 94 -1.23 -12.66 -18.74
CA VAL A 94 -2.18 -11.66 -19.28
C VAL A 94 -2.92 -11.01 -18.13
N MET A 95 -3.20 -9.70 -18.26
CA MET A 95 -4.05 -8.97 -17.32
C MET A 95 -5.30 -8.49 -18.05
N ARG A 96 -6.48 -8.66 -17.43
CA ARG A 96 -7.79 -8.26 -17.97
C ARG A 96 -8.46 -7.28 -17.03
N LEU A 97 -9.26 -6.39 -17.59
CA LEU A 97 -10.00 -5.36 -16.85
C LEU A 97 -11.48 -5.69 -16.87
N GLY A 98 -12.10 -5.60 -15.70
CA GLY A 98 -13.50 -5.94 -15.51
C GLY A 98 -14.34 -4.76 -15.01
N GLU A 99 -15.42 -5.10 -14.32
CA GLU A 99 -16.43 -4.17 -13.84
C GLU A 99 -15.89 -3.24 -12.73
N THR A 100 -16.47 -2.04 -12.68
CA THR A 100 -16.23 -1.06 -11.62
C THR A 100 -16.98 -1.44 -10.35
N THR A 101 -16.28 -1.44 -9.22
CA THR A 101 -16.89 -1.46 -7.89
C THR A 101 -16.74 -0.10 -7.23
N MET A 102 -17.84 0.45 -6.71
CA MET A 102 -17.79 1.64 -5.87
C MET A 102 -17.87 1.19 -4.41
N VAL A 103 -16.88 1.58 -3.62
CA VAL A 103 -16.91 1.39 -2.16
C VAL A 103 -17.37 2.71 -1.53
N VAL A 104 -18.06 2.65 -0.40
CA VAL A 104 -18.31 3.85 0.39
C VAL A 104 -17.21 3.92 1.45
N ASP A 105 -16.19 4.75 1.22
CA ASP A 105 -15.22 5.10 2.25
C ASP A 105 -15.67 6.39 2.95
N GLU A 106 -16.03 6.27 4.23
CA GLU A 106 -16.35 7.39 5.12
C GLU A 106 -15.08 8.07 5.69
N THR A 107 -13.94 8.03 5.00
CA THR A 107 -12.66 8.60 5.52
C THR A 107 -12.71 10.11 5.69
N PHE A 108 -13.81 10.76 5.28
CA PHE A 108 -14.08 12.18 5.49
C PHE A 108 -15.30 12.33 6.40
N ASP A 109 -15.11 13.04 7.52
CA ASP A 109 -16.04 13.21 8.65
C ASP A 109 -17.53 13.21 8.30
N ALA A 110 -18.28 12.38 9.04
CA ALA A 110 -19.69 12.45 9.47
C ALA A 110 -20.63 13.54 8.90
N GLN A 111 -20.59 13.81 7.60
CA GLN A 111 -21.60 14.53 6.84
C GLN A 111 -22.42 13.49 6.05
N PRO A 112 -23.71 13.78 5.74
CA PRO A 112 -24.61 12.81 5.11
C PRO A 112 -23.93 12.19 3.91
N ILE A 113 -23.99 10.85 3.80
CA ILE A 113 -23.31 9.98 2.82
C ILE A 113 -23.36 10.61 1.43
N HIS A 114 -22.42 11.50 1.16
CA HIS A 114 -22.06 11.93 -0.16
C HIS A 114 -21.03 10.87 -0.55
N SER A 115 -21.45 9.92 -1.37
CA SER A 115 -20.60 8.94 -2.01
C SER A 115 -19.46 9.69 -2.71
N HIS A 116 -18.37 9.87 -1.97
CA HIS A 116 -17.19 10.51 -2.47
C HIS A 116 -16.54 9.53 -3.46
N ILE A 117 -16.92 9.67 -4.72
CA ILE A 117 -16.24 9.47 -6.02
C ILE A 117 -14.77 8.93 -5.99
N TRP A 118 -14.02 9.25 -4.94
CA TRP A 118 -12.67 8.78 -4.66
C TRP A 118 -12.55 7.29 -4.34
N ASN A 119 -13.67 6.56 -4.27
CA ASN A 119 -13.74 5.15 -3.85
C ASN A 119 -14.16 4.17 -4.97
N SER A 120 -13.97 4.54 -6.23
CA SER A 120 -14.18 3.64 -7.36
C SER A 120 -12.93 2.80 -7.63
N PHE A 121 -13.05 1.48 -7.52
CA PHE A 121 -12.01 0.49 -7.75
C PHE A 121 -12.38 -0.39 -8.95
N MET A 122 -11.44 -0.58 -9.88
CA MET A 122 -11.64 -1.47 -11.03
C MET A 122 -11.22 -2.88 -10.67
N SER A 123 -12.00 -3.87 -11.09
CA SER A 123 -11.52 -5.25 -11.09
C SER A 123 -10.44 -5.45 -12.15
N ILE A 124 -9.33 -6.06 -11.73
CA ILE A 124 -8.15 -6.35 -12.53
C ILE A 124 -7.81 -7.82 -12.31
N GLU A 125 -7.98 -8.63 -13.35
CA GLU A 125 -7.65 -10.05 -13.34
C GLU A 125 -6.25 -10.27 -13.88
N PHE A 126 -5.41 -11.00 -13.16
CA PHE A 126 -4.06 -11.38 -13.55
C PHE A 126 -4.00 -12.89 -13.77
N HIS A 127 -3.67 -13.31 -14.98
CA HIS A 127 -3.51 -14.71 -15.34
C HIS A 127 -2.03 -15.08 -15.41
N PHE A 128 -1.63 -16.11 -14.68
CA PHE A 128 -0.26 -16.60 -14.61
C PHE A 128 -0.16 -18.03 -15.16
N PRO A 129 0.24 -18.22 -16.43
CA PRO A 129 0.17 -19.53 -17.10
C PRO A 129 1.07 -20.59 -16.46
N LYS A 130 2.15 -20.19 -15.78
CA LYS A 130 3.03 -21.12 -15.06
C LYS A 130 2.46 -21.63 -13.75
N ALA A 131 1.46 -20.95 -13.20
CA ALA A 131 0.85 -21.27 -11.91
C ALA A 131 -0.60 -21.78 -12.04
N ASP A 132 -1.16 -21.77 -13.25
CA ASP A 132 -2.52 -22.22 -13.57
C ASP A 132 -3.61 -21.65 -12.67
N PHE A 133 -3.46 -20.38 -12.26
CA PHE A 133 -4.50 -19.65 -11.53
C PHE A 133 -4.62 -18.20 -12.05
N THR A 134 -5.75 -17.59 -11.72
CA THR A 134 -6.05 -16.18 -11.97
C THR A 134 -6.22 -15.45 -10.65
N SER A 135 -5.45 -14.39 -10.44
CA SER A 135 -5.62 -13.47 -9.31
C SER A 135 -6.59 -12.36 -9.69
N LEU A 136 -7.44 -11.92 -8.76
CA LEU A 136 -8.37 -10.82 -8.94
C LEU A 136 -8.08 -9.72 -7.92
N GLN A 137 -7.75 -8.52 -8.41
CA GLN A 137 -7.49 -7.35 -7.59
C GLN A 137 -8.52 -6.26 -7.86
N TYR A 138 -8.87 -5.49 -6.84
CA TYR A 138 -9.68 -4.28 -6.98
C TYR A 138 -8.80 -3.07 -6.70
N LEU A 139 -8.40 -2.37 -7.75
CA LEU A 139 -7.43 -1.27 -7.68
C LEU A 139 -8.02 0.04 -8.17
N GLN A 140 -7.74 1.12 -7.45
CA GLN A 140 -7.92 2.48 -7.95
C GLN A 140 -6.55 2.99 -8.39
N THR A 141 -6.42 3.43 -9.63
CA THR A 141 -5.11 3.84 -10.16
C THR A 141 -5.06 5.32 -10.50
N SER A 142 -3.92 5.96 -10.28
CA SER A 142 -3.64 7.34 -10.70
C SER A 142 -2.21 7.49 -11.20
N TRP A 143 -1.94 8.45 -12.06
CA TRP A 143 -0.56 8.82 -12.45
C TRP A 143 -0.55 10.23 -13.00
N LYS A 144 0.65 10.81 -13.06
CA LYS A 144 0.88 12.10 -13.71
C LYS A 144 2.11 12.03 -14.60
N GLY A 145 1.96 12.49 -15.84
CA GLY A 145 3.06 12.62 -16.80
C GLY A 145 3.34 11.40 -17.68
N LEU A 146 2.72 10.24 -17.45
CA LEU A 146 2.76 9.12 -18.40
C LEU A 146 1.83 9.39 -19.60
N GLU A 147 2.35 9.15 -20.80
CA GLU A 147 1.62 9.32 -22.05
C GLU A 147 0.72 8.12 -22.34
N CYS A 148 -0.31 8.32 -23.16
CA CYS A 148 -1.15 7.22 -23.63
C CYS A 148 -0.30 6.30 -24.52
N GLY A 149 -0.18 5.02 -24.16
CA GLY A 149 0.66 4.06 -24.89
C GLY A 149 2.07 3.87 -24.34
N ASP A 150 2.42 4.49 -23.20
CA ASP A 150 3.63 4.08 -22.47
C ASP A 150 3.48 2.63 -22.00
N THR A 151 4.47 1.79 -22.34
CA THR A 151 4.53 0.37 -21.97
C THR A 151 5.82 0.10 -21.21
N LEU A 152 5.89 -0.97 -20.40
CA LEU A 152 7.14 -1.37 -19.75
C LEU A 152 8.24 -1.72 -20.78
N PHE A 153 7.84 -2.39 -21.87
CA PHE A 153 8.72 -2.83 -22.94
C PHE A 153 8.17 -2.41 -24.30
N THR A 154 9.06 -1.91 -25.15
CA THR A 154 8.78 -1.67 -26.57
C THR A 154 9.50 -2.71 -27.43
N LYS A 155 9.27 -2.68 -28.75
CA LYS A 155 10.05 -3.48 -29.71
C LYS A 155 11.56 -3.18 -29.65
N GLU A 156 11.96 -2.05 -29.09
CA GLU A 156 13.36 -1.61 -28.97
C GLU A 156 14.00 -1.97 -27.62
N GLY A 157 13.24 -2.57 -26.69
CA GLY A 157 13.69 -2.93 -25.35
C GLY A 157 12.90 -2.24 -24.23
N PRO A 158 13.39 -2.27 -22.98
CA PRO A 158 12.71 -1.67 -21.83
C PRO A 158 12.56 -0.16 -21.99
N THR A 159 11.35 0.35 -21.74
CA THR A 159 11.02 1.79 -21.77
C THR A 159 11.58 2.53 -20.56
N PHE A 160 11.65 1.82 -19.42
CA PHE A 160 12.18 2.31 -18.16
C PHE A 160 13.42 1.51 -17.81
N GLU A 161 14.51 2.19 -17.44
CA GLU A 161 15.74 1.54 -17.03
C GLU A 161 15.58 0.86 -15.67
N GLU A 162 14.74 1.43 -14.81
CA GLU A 162 14.46 0.96 -13.47
C GLU A 162 12.95 0.95 -13.21
N VAL A 163 12.48 -0.14 -12.62
CA VAL A 163 11.11 -0.30 -12.13
C VAL A 163 11.18 -0.69 -10.67
N SER A 164 10.55 0.12 -9.82
CA SER A 164 10.46 -0.15 -8.39
C SER A 164 9.02 -0.11 -7.92
N ILE A 165 8.68 -0.97 -6.95
CA ILE A 165 7.41 -0.92 -6.23
C ILE A 165 7.67 -0.33 -4.85
N VAL A 166 6.82 0.59 -4.40
CA VAL A 166 6.86 1.14 -3.04
C VAL A 166 5.53 0.88 -2.35
N SER A 167 5.55 0.50 -1.08
CA SER A 167 4.36 0.26 -0.28
C SER A 167 4.67 0.54 1.18
N GLY A 168 3.77 1.18 1.92
CA GLY A 168 3.97 1.53 3.32
C GLY A 168 2.96 0.86 4.24
N VAL A 169 3.43 0.27 5.35
CA VAL A 169 2.53 -0.27 6.39
C VAL A 169 2.70 0.51 7.67
N CYS A 170 1.62 1.14 8.14
CA CYS A 170 1.61 1.82 9.43
C CYS A 170 1.66 0.79 10.57
N LEU A 171 2.62 0.97 11.48
CA LEU A 171 2.72 0.24 12.74
C LEU A 171 1.79 0.85 13.78
N PHE A 172 1.16 0.01 14.59
CA PHE A 172 0.25 0.45 15.65
C PHE A 172 -0.93 1.30 15.13
N THR A 173 -2.01 1.33 15.90
CA THR A 173 -3.10 2.28 15.66
C THR A 173 -2.84 3.55 16.47
N THR A 174 -3.39 4.68 16.03
CA THR A 174 -3.38 5.92 16.83
C THR A 174 -3.87 5.67 18.26
N ARG A 175 -4.94 4.86 18.38
CA ARG A 175 -5.49 4.46 19.68
C ARG A 175 -4.49 3.70 20.55
N LEU A 176 -3.77 2.72 19.99
CA LEU A 176 -2.78 1.95 20.76
C LEU A 176 -1.65 2.87 21.26
N LEU A 177 -1.17 3.79 20.41
CA LEU A 177 -0.15 4.78 20.79
C LEU A 177 -0.66 5.78 21.85
N GLU A 178 -1.92 6.20 21.76
CA GLU A 178 -2.53 7.10 22.75
C GLU A 178 -2.69 6.44 24.11
N ILE A 179 -3.16 5.19 24.15
CA ILE A 179 -3.34 4.43 25.40
C ILE A 179 -1.97 4.11 26.01
N SER A 180 -0.96 3.76 25.19
CA SER A 180 0.40 3.55 25.70
C SER A 180 1.06 4.83 26.18
N ALA A 181 0.74 5.99 25.58
CA ALA A 181 1.24 7.29 26.04
C ALA A 181 0.63 7.72 27.38
N ARG A 182 -0.56 7.21 27.69
CA ARG A 182 -1.38 7.56 28.87
C ARG A 182 -1.95 6.30 29.49
N GLY A 183 -1.07 5.49 30.07
CA GLY A 183 -1.37 4.20 30.67
C GLY A 183 -2.62 4.28 31.56
N PRO A 184 -3.58 3.35 31.42
CA PRO A 184 -4.92 3.47 32.00
C PRO A 184 -4.90 3.50 33.54
N GLU A 185 -3.88 2.93 34.16
CA GLU A 185 -3.77 2.83 35.63
C GLU A 185 -2.98 3.97 36.27
N THR A 186 -1.95 4.48 35.58
CA THR A 186 -0.96 5.41 36.15
C THR A 186 -1.00 6.80 35.53
N GLY A 187 -1.66 6.97 34.37
CA GLY A 187 -1.60 8.18 33.57
C GLY A 187 -0.20 8.48 33.00
N ARG A 188 0.74 7.52 33.10
CA ARG A 188 2.11 7.58 32.59
C ARG A 188 2.30 6.65 31.41
N VAL A 189 3.43 6.73 30.73
CA VAL A 189 3.75 5.83 29.62
C VAL A 189 3.76 4.37 30.08
N ASP A 190 3.10 3.51 29.32
CA ASP A 190 3.07 2.06 29.47
C ASP A 190 3.76 1.41 28.26
N VAL A 191 5.06 1.13 28.41
CA VAL A 191 5.87 0.50 27.36
C VAL A 191 5.50 -0.97 27.16
N ASP A 192 5.11 -1.64 28.24
CA ASP A 192 4.76 -3.07 28.20
C ASP A 192 3.49 -3.30 27.39
N LEU A 193 2.54 -2.37 27.40
CA LEU A 193 1.35 -2.43 26.56
C LEU A 193 1.71 -2.50 25.07
N LEU A 194 2.69 -1.71 24.61
CA LEU A 194 3.13 -1.74 23.22
C LEU A 194 3.95 -2.99 22.91
N LYS A 195 4.87 -3.32 23.81
CA LYS A 195 5.77 -4.47 23.64
C LYS A 195 5.01 -5.78 23.54
N ASN A 196 3.96 -5.93 24.33
CA ASN A 196 3.15 -7.15 24.39
C ASN A 196 1.91 -7.08 23.48
N SER A 197 1.75 -6.02 22.68
CA SER A 197 0.60 -5.87 21.80
C SER A 197 0.62 -6.93 20.68
N ILE A 198 -0.51 -7.62 20.51
CA ILE A 198 -0.71 -8.49 19.35
C ILE A 198 -0.75 -7.67 18.04
N PRO A 199 -0.49 -8.29 16.88
CA PRO A 199 -0.77 -7.71 15.56
C PRO A 199 -2.19 -7.14 15.47
N THR A 200 -2.31 -5.86 15.11
CA THR A 200 -3.60 -5.18 14.93
C THR A 200 -4.29 -5.65 13.65
N TYR A 201 -5.61 -5.53 13.58
CA TYR A 201 -6.33 -5.82 12.33
C TYR A 201 -5.84 -4.90 11.20
N ASN A 202 -5.53 -3.64 11.50
CA ASN A 202 -4.95 -2.73 10.50
C ASN A 202 -3.64 -3.25 9.88
N GLU A 203 -2.71 -3.77 10.69
CA GLU A 203 -1.46 -4.35 10.20
C GLU A 203 -1.72 -5.61 9.35
N LEU A 204 -2.56 -6.52 9.85
CA LEU A 204 -2.78 -7.81 9.19
C LEU A 204 -3.63 -7.71 7.91
N ASP A 205 -4.70 -6.91 7.92
CA ASP A 205 -5.51 -6.64 6.72
C ASP A 205 -4.67 -6.03 5.62
N TYR A 206 -3.83 -5.05 5.98
CA TYR A 206 -2.96 -4.39 5.01
C TYR A 206 -1.97 -5.39 4.40
N ILE A 207 -1.25 -6.17 5.22
CA ILE A 207 -0.29 -7.15 4.71
C ILE A 207 -0.99 -8.17 3.81
N ALA A 208 -2.10 -8.77 4.24
CA ALA A 208 -2.82 -9.78 3.46
C ALA A 208 -3.23 -9.27 2.07
N ARG A 209 -3.72 -8.02 2.02
CA ARG A 209 -4.24 -7.40 0.79
C ARG A 209 -3.13 -6.83 -0.10
N ALA A 210 -2.25 -6.01 0.47
CA ALA A 210 -1.20 -5.32 -0.27
C ALA A 210 -0.15 -6.31 -0.81
N SER A 211 0.22 -7.34 -0.04
CA SER A 211 1.21 -8.34 -0.49
C SER A 211 0.77 -9.05 -1.78
N SER A 212 -0.51 -9.43 -1.87
CA SER A 212 -1.07 -10.06 -3.07
C SER A 212 -1.06 -9.11 -4.28
N ALA A 213 -1.47 -7.85 -4.10
CA ALA A 213 -1.43 -6.85 -5.17
C ALA A 213 0.00 -6.51 -5.63
N ILE A 214 0.94 -6.38 -4.70
CA ILE A 214 2.37 -6.19 -4.99
C ILE A 214 2.89 -7.39 -5.78
N ALA A 215 2.60 -8.62 -5.33
CA ALA A 215 3.02 -9.84 -6.00
C ALA A 215 2.45 -9.95 -7.42
N ASP A 216 1.18 -9.56 -7.65
CA ASP A 216 0.58 -9.52 -8.98
C ASP A 216 1.33 -8.58 -9.93
N ILE A 217 1.54 -7.32 -9.51
CA ILE A 217 2.20 -6.30 -10.32
C ILE A 217 3.68 -6.66 -10.57
N ALA A 218 4.38 -7.14 -9.54
CA ALA A 218 5.77 -7.59 -9.64
C ALA A 218 5.90 -8.80 -10.56
N ALA A 219 5.09 -9.86 -10.36
CA ALA A 219 5.15 -11.06 -11.17
C ALA A 219 4.88 -10.75 -12.65
N MET A 220 3.87 -9.92 -12.95
CA MET A 220 3.62 -9.47 -14.33
C MET A 220 4.84 -8.78 -14.94
N THR A 221 5.44 -7.85 -14.20
CA THR A 221 6.61 -7.11 -14.69
C THR A 221 7.81 -8.04 -14.92
N ILE A 222 8.07 -9.00 -14.02
CA ILE A 222 9.14 -10.00 -14.15
C ILE A 222 8.90 -10.91 -15.35
N LEU A 223 7.68 -11.45 -15.48
CA LEU A 223 7.34 -12.36 -16.58
C LEU A 223 7.49 -11.67 -17.94
N ARG A 224 7.09 -10.40 -18.04
CA ARG A 224 7.31 -9.60 -19.25
C ARG A 224 8.79 -9.34 -19.53
N ALA A 225 9.59 -9.04 -18.50
CA ALA A 225 11.03 -8.90 -18.67
C ALA A 225 11.64 -10.19 -19.25
N CYS A 226 11.26 -11.35 -18.70
CA CYS A 226 11.70 -12.66 -19.18
C CYS A 226 11.25 -12.94 -20.63
N GLU A 227 9.99 -12.67 -20.98
CA GLU A 227 9.47 -12.84 -22.35
C GLU A 227 10.22 -11.99 -23.37
N GLN A 228 10.70 -10.81 -22.98
CA GLN A 228 11.47 -9.89 -23.82
C GLN A 228 12.99 -10.13 -23.73
N GLY A 229 13.45 -11.16 -23.00
CA GLY A 229 14.87 -11.44 -22.79
C GLY A 229 15.63 -10.34 -22.03
N SER A 230 14.91 -9.52 -21.25
CA SER A 230 15.47 -8.47 -20.41
C SER A 230 15.89 -9.03 -19.05
N GLY A 231 17.10 -8.70 -18.59
CA GLY A 231 17.57 -8.99 -17.23
C GLY A 231 17.17 -7.93 -16.20
N GLN A 232 16.12 -7.15 -16.47
CA GLN A 232 15.68 -6.10 -15.56
C GLN A 232 15.15 -6.70 -14.25
N ARG A 233 15.80 -6.33 -13.15
CA ARG A 233 15.39 -6.68 -11.78
C ARG A 233 14.42 -5.64 -11.25
N ILE A 234 13.41 -6.09 -10.49
CA ILE A 234 12.47 -5.20 -9.78
C ILE A 234 12.93 -4.99 -8.34
N GLU A 235 12.90 -3.76 -7.87
CA GLU A 235 13.13 -3.45 -6.45
C GLU A 235 11.78 -3.15 -5.76
N ILE A 236 11.44 -3.93 -4.74
CA ILE A 236 10.26 -3.73 -3.89
C ILE A 236 10.74 -3.12 -2.58
N LYS A 237 10.31 -1.91 -2.28
CA LYS A 237 10.67 -1.18 -1.07
C LYS A 237 9.46 -1.07 -0.16
N LEU A 238 9.60 -1.61 1.04
CA LEU A 238 8.61 -1.55 2.10
C LEU A 238 8.97 -0.39 3.04
N ASP A 239 8.14 0.64 3.05
CA ASP A 239 8.27 1.76 3.97
C ASP A 239 7.55 1.42 5.28
N VAL A 240 8.30 0.83 6.22
CA VAL A 240 7.82 0.53 7.56
C VAL A 240 8.33 1.65 8.48
N PRO A 241 7.49 2.60 8.91
CA PRO A 241 8.00 3.90 9.31
C PRO A 241 8.34 3.99 10.81
N SER A 242 9.45 3.42 11.28
CA SER A 242 9.75 3.38 12.74
C SER A 242 9.92 4.77 13.37
N TRP A 243 10.81 5.60 12.82
CA TRP A 243 11.11 6.89 13.44
C TRP A 243 9.97 7.91 13.30
N HIS A 244 9.01 7.69 12.40
CA HIS A 244 7.82 8.52 12.31
C HIS A 244 6.97 8.44 13.58
N TYR A 245 7.09 7.37 14.38
CA TYR A 245 6.46 7.27 15.70
C TYR A 245 7.28 7.98 16.81
N PHE A 246 8.55 8.29 16.56
CA PHE A 246 9.41 8.91 17.56
C PHE A 246 9.03 10.37 17.85
N HIS A 247 8.28 11.04 16.97
CA HIS A 247 7.71 12.35 17.32
C HIS A 247 6.75 12.24 18.52
N THR A 248 5.98 11.15 18.63
CA THR A 248 5.08 10.92 19.76
C THR A 248 5.89 10.69 21.04
N VAL A 249 6.97 9.91 20.97
CA VAL A 249 7.91 9.72 22.07
C VAL A 249 8.53 11.06 22.50
N ALA A 250 9.07 11.83 21.55
CA ALA A 250 9.69 13.12 21.81
C ALA A 250 8.71 14.12 22.43
N THR A 251 7.45 14.13 21.99
CA THR A 251 6.39 14.97 22.55
C THR A 251 6.08 14.59 24.00
N THR A 252 5.95 13.29 24.28
CA THR A 252 5.67 12.77 25.62
C THR A 252 6.84 13.04 26.58
N PHE A 253 8.07 12.88 26.10
CA PHE A 253 9.30 13.19 26.84
C PHE A 253 9.42 14.69 27.15
N ALA A 254 9.22 15.56 26.15
CA ALA A 254 9.22 17.02 26.32
C ALA A 254 8.16 17.49 27.33
N SER A 255 7.01 16.79 27.38
CA SER A 255 5.93 17.05 28.34
C SER A 255 6.20 16.48 29.74
N ARG A 256 7.35 15.82 29.95
CA ARG A 256 7.74 15.15 31.20
C ARG A 256 6.74 14.08 31.67
N LEU A 257 6.06 13.44 30.71
CA LEU A 257 5.11 12.35 30.97
C LEU A 257 5.78 10.97 30.98
N CYS A 258 7.06 10.92 30.60
CA CYS A 258 7.95 9.77 30.77
C CYS A 258 9.38 10.21 31.13
N SER A 259 10.13 9.29 31.71
CA SER A 259 11.57 9.35 31.91
C SER A 259 12.33 9.08 30.59
N ASN A 260 13.62 9.43 30.57
CA ASN A 260 14.52 9.08 29.46
C ASN A 260 14.56 7.57 29.20
N THR A 261 14.59 6.75 30.27
CA THR A 261 14.63 5.28 30.15
C THR A 261 13.35 4.75 29.51
N GLU A 262 12.17 5.20 29.95
CA GLU A 262 10.89 4.80 29.37
C GLU A 262 10.78 5.24 27.89
N ALA A 263 11.23 6.46 27.57
CA ALA A 263 11.23 6.96 26.19
C ALA A 263 12.13 6.11 25.27
N LEU A 264 13.34 5.75 25.71
CA LEU A 264 14.26 4.91 24.94
C LEU A 264 13.71 3.49 24.75
N GLN A 265 13.16 2.88 25.80
CA GLN A 265 12.52 1.56 25.71
C GLN A 265 11.31 1.58 24.75
N TRP A 266 10.57 2.68 24.72
CA TRP A 266 9.47 2.88 23.79
C TRP A 266 9.96 2.95 22.34
N MET A 267 11.04 3.71 22.06
CA MET A 267 11.68 3.74 20.73
C MET A 267 12.16 2.36 20.31
N ASP A 268 12.79 1.62 21.22
CA ASP A 268 13.29 0.26 20.95
C ASP A 268 12.15 -0.73 20.67
N THR A 269 11.01 -0.56 21.33
CA THR A 269 9.79 -1.35 21.08
C THR A 269 9.21 -1.07 19.70
N ILE A 270 9.21 0.18 19.26
CA ILE A 270 8.79 0.56 17.90
C ILE A 270 9.77 -0.02 16.86
N ASP A 271 11.08 0.08 17.09
CA ASP A 271 12.11 -0.47 16.20
C ASP A 271 12.04 -1.99 16.13
N GLN A 272 11.71 -2.66 17.24
CA GLN A 272 11.45 -4.10 17.26
C GLN A 272 10.21 -4.42 16.40
N ARG A 273 9.07 -3.75 16.64
CA ARG A 273 7.84 -3.98 15.87
C ARG A 273 8.02 -3.72 14.38
N HIS A 274 8.81 -2.72 14.01
CA HIS A 274 9.21 -2.45 12.64
C HIS A 274 9.85 -3.66 11.98
N ASP A 275 10.86 -4.28 12.61
CA ASP A 275 11.54 -5.45 12.06
C ASP A 275 10.55 -6.61 11.90
N GLN A 276 9.71 -6.82 12.91
CA GLN A 276 8.80 -7.96 12.95
C GLN A 276 7.73 -7.87 11.86
N ILE A 277 7.03 -6.74 11.78
CA ILE A 277 5.99 -6.49 10.76
C ILE A 277 6.62 -6.39 9.37
N GLY A 278 7.78 -5.73 9.24
CA GLY A 278 8.51 -5.67 7.99
C GLY A 278 8.88 -7.06 7.47
N GLN A 279 9.41 -7.93 8.33
CA GLN A 279 9.78 -9.29 7.97
C GLN A 279 8.55 -10.14 7.61
N THR A 280 7.44 -10.03 8.35
CA THR A 280 6.17 -10.68 7.98
C THR A 280 5.68 -10.22 6.61
N PHE A 281 5.77 -8.93 6.30
CA PHE A 281 5.33 -8.39 5.02
C PHE A 281 6.23 -8.86 3.86
N VAL A 282 7.55 -8.95 4.09
CA VAL A 282 8.50 -9.53 3.13
C VAL A 282 8.13 -10.97 2.80
N GLU A 283 7.86 -11.82 3.80
CA GLU A 283 7.51 -13.23 3.56
C GLU A 283 6.17 -13.36 2.85
N ALA A 284 5.17 -12.54 3.19
CA ALA A 284 3.89 -12.53 2.47
C ALA A 284 4.03 -12.19 0.98
N ILE A 285 4.91 -11.24 0.63
CA ILE A 285 5.19 -10.91 -0.77
C ILE A 285 5.96 -12.03 -1.47
N ARG A 286 6.95 -12.64 -0.79
CA ARG A 286 7.73 -13.77 -1.35
C ARG A 286 6.83 -14.95 -1.65
N ASP A 287 5.97 -15.33 -0.71
CA ASP A 287 5.00 -16.40 -0.89
C ASP A 287 4.03 -16.07 -2.05
N GLY A 288 3.49 -14.85 -2.09
CA GLY A 288 2.65 -14.41 -3.20
C GLY A 288 3.36 -14.47 -4.56
N LEU A 289 4.65 -14.15 -4.63
CA LEU A 289 5.46 -14.28 -5.85
C LEU A 289 5.71 -15.74 -6.24
N GLU A 290 6.00 -16.60 -5.26
CA GLU A 290 6.20 -18.04 -5.47
C GLU A 290 4.93 -18.71 -5.99
N GLN A 291 3.76 -18.36 -5.42
CA GLN A 291 2.45 -18.80 -5.89
C GLN A 291 2.23 -18.44 -7.36
N ARG A 292 2.75 -17.30 -7.82
CA ARG A 292 2.69 -16.82 -9.23
C ARG A 292 3.77 -17.41 -10.14
N GLY A 293 4.55 -18.38 -9.64
CA GLY A 293 5.60 -19.07 -10.37
C GLY A 293 6.94 -18.33 -10.42
N ILE A 294 7.14 -17.30 -9.60
CA ILE A 294 8.40 -16.56 -9.50
C ILE A 294 9.26 -17.15 -8.39
N ARG A 295 10.03 -18.20 -8.72
CA ARG A 295 10.95 -18.87 -7.78
C ARG A 295 12.36 -18.32 -7.80
N ASP A 296 12.74 -17.62 -8.87
CA ASP A 296 14.05 -17.02 -9.01
C ASP A 296 14.14 -15.71 -8.21
N ARG A 297 14.94 -15.74 -7.13
CA ARG A 297 15.19 -14.57 -6.28
C ARG A 297 16.16 -13.55 -6.88
N THR A 298 16.77 -13.84 -8.04
CA THR A 298 17.63 -12.85 -8.72
C THR A 298 16.83 -11.83 -9.53
N SER A 299 15.58 -12.15 -9.87
CA SER A 299 14.66 -11.30 -10.62
C SER A 299 14.05 -10.15 -9.81
N TYR A 300 14.15 -10.17 -8.47
CA TYR A 300 13.63 -9.12 -7.61
C TYR A 300 14.43 -8.91 -6.31
N GLY A 301 14.38 -7.70 -5.75
CA GLY A 301 14.83 -7.38 -4.41
C GLY A 301 13.64 -6.94 -3.55
N ILE A 302 13.63 -7.32 -2.26
CA ILE A 302 12.69 -6.75 -1.29
C ILE A 302 13.51 -6.14 -0.16
N GLY A 303 13.37 -4.84 0.05
CA GLY A 303 14.05 -4.10 1.10
C GLY A 303 13.06 -3.40 2.02
N ILE A 304 13.34 -3.43 3.32
CA ILE A 304 12.60 -2.67 4.34
C ILE A 304 13.37 -1.35 4.58
N THR A 305 12.67 -0.24 4.80
CA THR A 305 13.31 1.03 5.14
C THR A 305 14.18 0.89 6.40
N SER A 306 15.32 1.57 6.42
CA SER A 306 16.25 1.45 7.54
C SER A 306 15.69 2.14 8.79
N ARG A 307 15.85 1.48 9.95
CA ARG A 307 15.60 2.07 11.27
C ARG A 307 16.61 3.16 11.62
N THR A 308 17.84 3.07 11.12
CA THR A 308 18.98 3.90 11.51
C THR A 308 19.12 5.15 10.64
N ASN A 309 18.03 5.91 10.50
CA ASN A 309 18.06 7.22 9.86
C ASN A 309 18.76 8.24 10.79
N PRO A 310 19.59 9.17 10.26
CA PRO A 310 20.15 10.28 11.04
C PRO A 310 19.14 11.01 11.94
N ALA A 311 17.91 11.26 11.49
CA ALA A 311 16.89 11.89 12.33
C ALA A 311 16.55 11.04 13.58
N ALA A 312 16.41 9.73 13.40
CA ALA A 312 16.14 8.79 14.48
C ALA A 312 17.29 8.75 15.51
N ALA A 313 18.53 8.74 15.02
CA ALA A 313 19.71 8.75 15.86
C ALA A 313 19.79 10.01 16.73
N LEU A 314 19.50 11.18 16.16
CA LEU A 314 19.55 12.45 16.89
C LEU A 314 18.46 12.56 17.95
N ILE A 315 17.25 12.06 17.66
CA ILE A 315 16.18 11.98 18.67
C ILE A 315 16.64 11.08 19.83
N ARG A 316 17.22 9.91 19.52
CA ARG A 316 17.72 8.97 20.53
C ARG A 316 18.83 9.61 21.38
N THR A 317 19.82 10.26 20.76
CA THR A 317 20.92 10.93 21.46
C THR A 317 20.41 12.04 22.38
N ALA A 318 19.52 12.91 21.89
CA ALA A 318 18.96 13.97 22.73
C ALA A 318 18.26 13.39 23.97
N ILE A 319 17.44 12.34 23.82
CA ILE A 319 16.77 11.69 24.95
C ILE A 319 17.78 11.03 25.92
N GLN A 320 18.85 10.41 25.40
CA GLN A 320 19.93 9.84 26.22
C GLN A 320 20.63 10.90 27.07
N ASP A 321 20.83 12.09 26.49
CA ASP A 321 21.45 13.24 27.15
C ASP A 321 20.46 14.06 28.00
N GLU A 322 19.22 13.57 28.17
CA GLU A 322 18.11 14.22 28.89
C GLU A 322 17.69 15.58 28.29
N GLU A 323 17.92 15.77 26.99
CA GLU A 323 17.56 16.95 26.22
C GLU A 323 16.31 16.75 25.35
N VAL A 324 15.54 17.83 25.15
CA VAL A 324 14.39 17.79 24.24
C VAL A 324 14.88 17.79 22.78
N PRO A 325 14.47 16.81 21.94
CA PRO A 325 14.89 16.78 20.55
C PRO A 325 14.52 18.06 19.78
N SER A 326 15.51 18.69 19.15
CA SER A 326 15.34 19.93 18.38
C SER A 326 15.12 19.65 16.89
N LEU A 327 14.04 20.21 16.34
CA LEU A 327 13.75 20.14 14.91
C LEU A 327 14.88 20.76 14.07
N ASP A 328 15.38 21.94 14.46
CA ASP A 328 16.42 22.66 13.71
C ASP A 328 17.73 21.87 13.65
N PHE A 329 18.07 21.20 14.75
CA PHE A 329 19.24 20.35 14.82
C PHE A 329 19.10 19.12 13.90
N ILE A 330 17.93 18.48 13.91
CA ILE A 330 17.63 17.35 13.02
C ILE A 330 17.67 17.78 11.55
N LEU A 331 17.05 18.91 11.20
CA LEU A 331 17.06 19.44 9.83
C LEU A 331 18.49 19.75 9.35
N THR A 332 19.33 20.32 10.22
CA THR A 332 20.73 20.63 9.90
C THR A 332 21.55 19.37 9.62
N ALA A 333 21.34 18.32 10.43
CA ALA A 333 22.01 17.05 10.24
C ALA A 333 21.54 16.32 8.98
N LEU A 334 20.23 16.33 8.70
CA LEU A 334 19.68 15.77 7.46
C LEU A 334 20.21 16.51 6.21
N ASP A 335 20.41 17.83 6.28
CA ASP A 335 21.04 18.60 5.18
C ASP A 335 22.51 18.22 4.94
N SER A 336 23.15 17.62 5.95
CA SER A 336 24.57 17.23 5.95
C SER A 336 24.80 15.76 5.58
N GLU A 337 23.75 15.01 5.22
CA GLU A 337 23.88 13.61 4.79
C GLU A 337 24.80 13.46 3.57
N GLU A 338 25.68 12.46 3.59
CA GLU A 338 26.68 12.23 2.53
C GLU A 338 26.07 12.03 1.14
N ASP A 339 24.90 11.39 1.05
CA ASP A 339 24.21 11.16 -0.22
C ASP A 339 23.54 12.42 -0.80
N GLY A 340 23.41 13.49 0.02
CA GLY A 340 22.78 14.76 -0.31
C GLY A 340 21.35 14.65 -0.85
N CYS A 341 20.69 13.49 -0.70
CA CYS A 341 19.35 13.25 -1.26
C CYS A 341 18.32 14.08 -0.52
N TRP A 342 18.39 14.10 0.81
CA TRP A 342 17.49 14.93 1.63
C TRP A 342 17.59 16.40 1.27
N LYS A 343 18.80 16.96 1.22
CA LYS A 343 19.05 18.35 0.83
C LYS A 343 18.39 18.71 -0.50
N ARG A 344 18.68 17.93 -1.54
CA ARG A 344 18.12 18.13 -2.89
C ARG A 344 16.60 18.04 -2.89
N PHE A 345 16.03 17.15 -2.09
CA PHE A 345 14.58 17.07 -1.89
C PHE A 345 14.02 18.31 -1.20
N TYR A 346 14.62 18.70 -0.07
CA TYR A 346 14.14 19.77 0.79
C TYR A 346 14.19 21.15 0.11
N GLU A 347 15.18 21.38 -0.77
CA GLU A 347 15.26 22.57 -1.64
C GLU A 347 14.08 22.68 -2.62
N MET A 348 13.48 21.54 -3.02
CA MET A 348 12.29 21.54 -3.87
C MET A 348 10.99 21.80 -3.10
N ILE A 349 11.02 21.80 -1.77
CA ILE A 349 9.85 22.06 -0.92
C ILE A 349 9.69 23.56 -0.71
N PRO A 350 8.52 24.15 -1.05
CA PRO A 350 8.27 25.57 -0.80
C PRO A 350 8.43 25.93 0.68
N THR A 351 9.00 27.11 0.98
CA THR A 351 9.27 27.54 2.36
C THR A 351 8.05 27.48 3.26
N ARG A 352 6.87 27.84 2.75
CA ARG A 352 5.58 27.81 3.48
C ARG A 352 5.11 26.39 3.87
N GLU A 353 5.69 25.36 3.27
CA GLU A 353 5.32 23.96 3.50
C GLU A 353 6.45 23.16 4.17
N ARG A 354 7.49 23.87 4.65
CA ARG A 354 8.56 23.29 5.45
C ARG A 354 8.02 22.98 6.86
N PRO A 355 8.51 21.90 7.49
CA PRO A 355 7.99 21.47 8.77
C PRO A 355 8.31 22.50 9.86
N SER A 356 7.33 22.75 10.72
CA SER A 356 7.42 23.57 11.92
C SER A 356 7.57 22.74 13.20
N ASN A 357 7.32 21.43 13.11
CA ASN A 357 7.42 20.48 14.21
C ASN A 357 7.82 19.08 13.70
N LEU A 358 8.15 18.17 14.62
CA LEU A 358 8.58 16.80 14.29
C LEU A 358 7.48 15.96 13.62
N GLY A 359 6.20 16.23 13.91
CA GLY A 359 5.08 15.53 13.25
C GLY A 359 4.97 15.90 11.77
N GLU A 360 5.08 17.18 11.45
CA GLU A 360 5.13 17.67 10.06
C GLU A 360 6.38 17.19 9.32
N LEU A 361 7.52 17.08 10.01
CA LEU A 361 8.73 16.47 9.45
C LEU A 361 8.47 15.00 9.11
N GLY A 362 7.82 14.24 10.00
CA GLY A 362 7.37 12.87 9.74
C GLY A 362 6.59 12.77 8.44
N TYR A 363 5.52 13.56 8.28
CA TYR A 363 4.74 13.56 7.04
C TYR A 363 5.60 13.84 5.80
N LEU A 364 6.49 14.85 5.87
CA LEU A 364 7.32 15.23 4.74
C LEU A 364 8.33 14.13 4.37
N PHE A 365 8.78 13.36 5.34
CA PHE A 365 9.75 12.31 5.12
C PHE A 365 9.15 11.06 4.47
N TYR A 366 7.86 10.74 4.69
CA TYR A 366 7.16 9.77 3.84
C TYR A 366 7.19 10.17 2.36
N VAL A 367 6.99 11.45 2.08
CA VAL A 367 7.07 11.98 0.70
C VAL A 367 8.48 11.83 0.15
N TYR A 368 9.50 12.10 0.97
CA TYR A 368 10.90 11.88 0.62
C TYR A 368 11.18 10.40 0.31
N GLU A 369 10.80 9.48 1.20
CA GLU A 369 11.08 8.05 1.06
C GLU A 369 10.37 7.44 -0.17
N ALA A 370 9.16 7.91 -0.50
CA ALA A 370 8.43 7.52 -1.70
C ALA A 370 9.17 7.90 -3.01
N ILE A 371 9.97 8.97 -3.01
CA ILE A 371 10.69 9.43 -4.20
C ILE A 371 12.21 9.32 -4.10
N ARG A 372 12.76 8.83 -2.97
CA ARG A 372 14.20 8.79 -2.70
C ARG A 372 14.98 8.12 -3.83
N LEU A 373 14.44 7.06 -4.44
CA LEU A 373 15.02 6.37 -5.59
C LEU A 373 15.24 7.29 -6.81
N SER A 374 14.47 8.36 -6.92
CA SER A 374 14.61 9.38 -7.99
C SER A 374 15.76 10.36 -7.72
N LEU A 375 16.22 10.44 -6.48
CA LEU A 375 17.25 11.36 -6.01
C LEU A 375 18.63 10.71 -5.99
N VAL A 376 18.70 9.38 -5.83
CA VAL A 376 19.97 8.65 -5.87
C VAL A 376 20.58 8.74 -7.27
N GLU A 377 21.78 9.32 -7.30
CA GLU A 377 22.65 9.34 -8.48
C GLU A 377 23.36 7.99 -8.54
N ARG A 378 22.90 7.11 -9.42
CA ARG A 378 23.59 5.84 -9.66
C ARG A 378 24.58 6.00 -10.81
N PRO A 379 25.78 5.39 -10.72
CA PRO A 379 26.66 5.29 -11.86
C PRO A 379 25.89 4.59 -13.00
N LYS A 380 25.99 5.13 -14.22
CA LYS A 380 25.34 4.58 -15.41
C LYS A 380 25.67 3.10 -15.50
N LEU A 381 24.65 2.24 -15.39
CA LEU A 381 24.79 0.82 -15.68
C LEU A 381 25.30 0.71 -17.12
N VAL A 382 26.54 0.24 -17.27
CA VAL A 382 27.07 -0.16 -18.58
C VAL A 382 26.14 -1.27 -19.07
N PRO A 383 25.46 -1.10 -20.21
CA PRO A 383 24.54 -2.13 -20.70
C PRO A 383 25.30 -3.45 -20.80
N PRO A 384 24.70 -4.58 -20.38
CA PRO A 384 25.35 -5.87 -20.46
C PRO A 384 25.82 -6.07 -21.90
N LYS A 385 27.10 -6.44 -22.06
CA LYS A 385 27.61 -6.92 -23.34
C LYS A 385 26.77 -8.14 -23.71
N SER A 386 25.76 -7.98 -24.55
CA SER A 386 25.07 -9.13 -25.09
C SER A 386 26.01 -9.78 -26.11
N ASP A 387 26.51 -10.96 -25.77
CA ASP A 387 27.35 -11.78 -26.66
C ASP A 387 26.53 -12.45 -27.79
N LYS A 388 25.39 -11.87 -28.17
CA LYS A 388 24.63 -12.30 -29.34
C LYS A 388 24.32 -11.10 -30.22
N ALA A 389 25.28 -10.84 -31.09
CA ALA A 389 25.13 -9.99 -32.25
C ALA A 389 24.00 -10.51 -33.15
N ASN A 390 22.85 -9.83 -33.12
CA ASN A 390 22.12 -9.54 -34.34
C ASN A 390 21.97 -8.03 -34.43
N LYS A 391 22.73 -7.44 -35.35
CA LYS A 391 22.72 -6.02 -35.70
C LYS A 391 21.33 -5.62 -36.20
N ALA A 392 20.43 -5.24 -35.30
CA ALA A 392 19.39 -4.27 -35.63
C ALA A 392 20.08 -2.91 -35.69
N ASN A 393 20.14 -2.33 -36.89
CA ASN A 393 20.61 -0.98 -37.14
C ASN A 393 19.68 0.04 -36.46
N LEU A 394 19.74 0.15 -35.14
CA LEU A 394 19.26 1.34 -34.44
C LEU A 394 20.19 2.47 -34.83
N SER A 395 19.64 3.47 -35.52
CA SER A 395 20.40 4.69 -35.79
C SER A 395 20.89 5.23 -34.45
N LYS A 396 22.22 5.27 -34.27
CA LYS A 396 22.88 5.83 -33.07
C LYS A 396 22.48 7.29 -32.77
N LYS A 397 21.61 7.92 -33.58
CA LYS A 397 21.05 9.26 -33.42
C LYS A 397 19.72 9.28 -32.63
N ALA A 398 18.92 8.21 -32.62
CA ALA A 398 17.63 8.19 -31.93
C ALA A 398 17.77 7.88 -30.42
N LEU A 399 18.62 6.90 -30.07
CA LEU A 399 18.92 6.58 -28.66
C LEU A 399 19.76 7.65 -27.94
N LYS A 400 20.44 8.55 -28.67
CA LYS A 400 21.34 9.56 -28.10
C LYS A 400 20.64 10.79 -27.48
N LYS A 401 19.30 10.87 -27.53
CA LYS A 401 18.55 12.08 -27.09
C LYS A 401 17.47 11.85 -26.02
N ARG A 402 17.15 10.61 -25.64
CA ARG A 402 16.13 10.37 -24.62
C ARG A 402 16.78 10.32 -23.24
N LYS A 403 16.28 11.12 -22.29
CA LYS A 403 16.72 11.02 -20.90
C LYS A 403 16.36 9.63 -20.36
N PRO A 404 17.22 9.03 -19.51
CA PRO A 404 16.88 7.83 -18.75
C PRO A 404 15.51 7.98 -18.08
N ARG A 405 14.64 6.95 -18.16
CA ARG A 405 13.32 6.94 -17.51
C ARG A 405 13.31 5.93 -16.37
N ARG A 406 12.73 6.30 -15.23
CA ARG A 406 12.50 5.44 -14.06
C ARG A 406 11.00 5.36 -13.77
N LEU A 407 10.53 4.21 -13.33
CA LEU A 407 9.14 3.99 -12.95
C LEU A 407 9.06 3.56 -11.48
N ILE A 408 8.26 4.29 -10.71
CA ILE A 408 7.83 3.92 -9.37
C ILE A 408 6.36 3.54 -9.46
N ILE A 409 5.99 2.36 -8.97
CA ILE A 409 4.60 1.96 -8.78
C ILE A 409 4.34 1.91 -7.28
N SER A 410 3.52 2.81 -6.74
CA SER A 410 3.09 2.71 -5.36
C SER A 410 1.89 1.77 -5.25
N VAL A 411 1.91 0.90 -4.24
CA VAL A 411 0.79 0.01 -3.89
C VAL A 411 0.41 0.29 -2.45
N ASP A 412 -0.72 0.96 -2.23
CA ASP A 412 -1.05 1.47 -0.89
C ASP A 412 -2.54 1.66 -0.61
N ASP A 413 -2.90 2.05 0.61
CA ASP A 413 -4.26 2.49 0.94
C ASP A 413 -4.55 3.87 0.32
N SER A 414 -5.79 4.10 -0.10
CA SER A 414 -6.25 5.40 -0.64
C SER A 414 -6.07 6.55 0.35
N ALA A 415 -5.99 6.25 1.66
CA ALA A 415 -5.67 7.22 2.72
C ALA A 415 -4.29 7.87 2.53
N GLU A 416 -3.33 7.17 1.93
CA GLU A 416 -1.96 7.68 1.73
C GLU A 416 -1.82 8.53 0.46
N ARG A 417 -2.91 8.77 -0.26
CA ARG A 417 -2.93 9.56 -1.50
C ARG A 417 -2.31 10.93 -1.38
N ARG A 418 -2.42 11.57 -0.21
CA ARG A 418 -1.80 12.88 0.07
C ARG A 418 -0.27 12.84 -0.10
N ILE A 419 0.37 11.74 0.33
CA ILE A 419 1.82 11.52 0.22
C ILE A 419 2.19 11.45 -1.27
N TYR A 420 1.51 10.58 -2.02
CA TYR A 420 1.82 10.35 -3.43
C TYR A 420 1.46 11.55 -4.32
N SER A 421 0.37 12.26 -4.04
CA SER A 421 0.02 13.49 -4.74
C SER A 421 1.09 14.57 -4.56
N ARG A 422 1.67 14.68 -3.36
CA ARG A 422 2.78 15.60 -3.08
C ARG A 422 4.07 15.13 -3.75
N ALA A 423 4.35 13.83 -3.71
CA ALA A 423 5.47 13.19 -4.43
C ALA A 423 5.42 13.49 -5.93
N GLN A 424 4.25 13.36 -6.59
CA GLN A 424 4.06 13.74 -8.00
C GLN A 424 4.45 15.20 -8.27
N GLY A 425 4.13 16.10 -7.34
CA GLY A 425 4.53 17.51 -7.40
C GLY A 425 6.05 17.67 -7.44
N VAL A 426 6.77 16.98 -6.55
CA VAL A 426 8.24 17.01 -6.52
C VAL A 426 8.85 16.35 -7.75
N LEU A 427 8.37 15.17 -8.15
CA LEU A 427 8.82 14.47 -9.36
C LEU A 427 8.61 15.33 -10.62
N SER A 428 7.56 16.14 -10.68
CA SER A 428 7.35 17.07 -11.79
C SER A 428 8.46 18.12 -11.92
N LYS A 429 9.00 18.61 -10.79
CA LYS A 429 10.15 19.51 -10.76
C LYS A 429 11.44 18.80 -11.19
N ILE A 430 11.63 17.54 -10.76
CA ILE A 430 12.76 16.71 -11.20
C ILE A 430 12.74 16.52 -12.72
N ARG A 431 11.59 16.19 -13.32
CA ARG A 431 11.46 16.00 -14.77
C ARG A 431 11.79 17.28 -15.57
N GLN A 432 11.49 18.45 -15.01
CA GLN A 432 11.82 19.74 -15.62
C GLN A 432 13.33 20.04 -15.60
N SER A 433 14.11 19.40 -14.71
CA SER A 433 15.58 19.51 -14.70
C SER A 433 16.21 18.75 -15.87
N SER A 434 17.18 19.35 -16.56
CA SER A 434 17.83 18.77 -17.75
C SER A 434 18.79 17.61 -17.43
N GLU A 435 19.25 17.49 -16.20
CA GLU A 435 20.38 16.62 -15.84
C GLU A 435 19.95 15.27 -15.25
N LYS A 436 18.72 15.17 -14.74
CA LYS A 436 18.24 14.00 -13.99
C LYS A 436 17.40 13.05 -14.85
N PRO A 437 17.39 11.73 -14.53
CA PRO A 437 16.44 10.78 -15.09
C PRO A 437 15.00 11.23 -14.87
N GLU A 438 14.16 11.04 -15.89
CA GLU A 438 12.73 11.28 -15.79
C GLU A 438 12.09 10.18 -14.96
N THR A 439 11.65 10.52 -13.76
CA THR A 439 10.98 9.55 -12.89
C THR A 439 9.47 9.76 -12.92
N TYR A 440 8.75 8.66 -13.10
CA TYR A 440 7.30 8.59 -13.16
C TYR A 440 6.79 7.80 -11.97
N LEU A 441 5.66 8.24 -11.41
CA LEU A 441 4.96 7.55 -10.34
C LEU A 441 3.58 7.13 -10.83
N VAL A 442 3.29 5.84 -10.69
CA VAL A 442 1.96 5.24 -10.85
C VAL A 442 1.48 4.88 -9.46
N GLU A 443 0.31 5.37 -9.10
CA GLU A 443 -0.35 5.12 -7.83
C GLU A 443 -1.37 4.01 -8.04
N ALA A 444 -1.28 2.93 -7.29
CA ALA A 444 -2.24 1.82 -7.29
C ALA A 444 -2.77 1.63 -5.85
N TYR A 445 -3.98 2.10 -5.61
CA TYR A 445 -4.61 2.00 -4.31
C TYR A 445 -5.40 0.70 -4.18
N VAL A 446 -5.09 -0.09 -3.17
CA VAL A 446 -5.75 -1.37 -2.89
C VAL A 446 -7.09 -1.14 -2.20
N CYS A 447 -8.14 -1.84 -2.65
CA CYS A 447 -9.48 -1.74 -2.09
C CYS A 447 -9.56 -2.25 -0.65
N ARG A 448 -9.64 -1.36 0.34
CA ARG A 448 -9.76 -1.72 1.74
C ARG A 448 -11.14 -2.30 2.08
N ARG A 449 -11.15 -3.34 2.91
CA ARG A 449 -12.37 -3.91 3.48
C ARG A 449 -12.59 -3.32 4.87
N PHE A 450 -13.72 -2.65 5.06
CA PHE A 450 -14.06 -2.05 6.34
C PHE A 450 -15.04 -2.94 7.08
N LEU A 451 -14.69 -3.28 8.32
CA LEU A 451 -15.64 -3.80 9.29
C LEU A 451 -16.12 -2.65 10.16
N ILE A 452 -17.44 -2.55 10.31
CA ILE A 452 -18.13 -1.52 11.07
C ILE A 452 -18.78 -2.21 12.27
N ASN A 453 -18.62 -1.63 13.45
CA ASN A 453 -19.33 -2.07 14.64
C ASN A 453 -20.85 -1.86 14.43
N GLY A 454 -21.66 -2.90 14.61
CA GLY A 454 -23.12 -2.81 14.46
C GLY A 454 -23.83 -2.02 15.57
N ASN A 455 -23.10 -1.61 16.62
CA ASN A 455 -23.63 -0.79 17.72
C ASN A 455 -23.92 0.67 17.28
N GLU A 456 -24.51 1.47 18.18
CA GLU A 456 -24.98 2.84 17.89
C GLU A 456 -23.92 3.78 17.29
N ASP A 457 -22.64 3.56 17.58
CA ASP A 457 -21.53 4.43 17.16
C ASP A 457 -21.02 4.17 15.74
N ARG A 458 -21.36 3.02 15.12
CA ARG A 458 -20.84 2.59 13.81
C ARG A 458 -19.33 2.76 13.66
N ALA A 459 -18.61 2.60 14.76
CA ALA A 459 -17.17 2.83 14.76
C ALA A 459 -16.47 1.77 13.90
N ARG A 460 -15.47 2.18 13.11
CA ARG A 460 -14.65 1.27 12.32
C ARG A 460 -13.83 0.38 13.25
N LEU A 461 -13.89 -0.94 13.07
CA LEU A 461 -13.14 -1.87 13.92
C LEU A 461 -11.63 -1.56 13.93
N ALA A 462 -11.06 -1.17 12.78
CA ALA A 462 -9.65 -0.76 12.70
C ALA A 462 -9.31 0.50 13.52
N ARG A 463 -10.27 1.42 13.74
CA ARG A 463 -10.05 2.59 14.64
C ARG A 463 -10.19 2.20 16.11
N LEU A 464 -10.87 1.09 16.36
CA LEU A 464 -11.04 0.52 17.67
C LEU A 464 -9.88 -0.41 18.04
N ASP A 465 -8.93 -0.72 17.16
CA ASP A 465 -7.77 -1.56 17.46
C ASP A 465 -6.87 -0.93 18.56
N PRO A 466 -6.34 -1.71 19.54
CA PRO A 466 -6.62 -3.13 19.75
C PRO A 466 -8.11 -3.32 20.08
N LEU A 467 -8.76 -4.26 19.37
CA LEU A 467 -10.21 -4.41 19.41
C LEU A 467 -10.67 -4.44 20.88
N PRO A 468 -11.64 -3.59 21.28
CA PRO A 468 -12.24 -3.77 22.58
C PRO A 468 -12.82 -5.19 22.64
N ASN A 469 -13.07 -5.74 23.83
CA ASN A 469 -13.87 -6.96 23.97
C ASN A 469 -15.26 -6.69 23.40
N ILE A 470 -15.42 -6.80 22.08
CA ILE A 470 -16.68 -6.62 21.38
C ILE A 470 -17.34 -7.99 21.47
N PRO A 471 -18.45 -8.13 22.21
CA PRO A 471 -19.16 -9.40 22.25
C PRO A 471 -19.70 -9.69 20.85
N VAL A 472 -19.13 -10.68 20.17
CA VAL A 472 -19.77 -11.24 18.99
C VAL A 472 -20.93 -12.09 19.50
N ARG A 473 -22.16 -11.79 19.06
CA ARG A 473 -23.33 -12.61 19.40
C ARG A 473 -23.32 -13.88 18.57
N THR A 474 -22.62 -14.89 19.05
CA THR A 474 -22.72 -16.27 18.56
C THR A 474 -23.49 -17.09 19.58
N GLY A 475 -24.83 -17.07 19.53
CA GLY A 475 -25.66 -17.84 20.45
C GLY A 475 -25.46 -17.47 21.94
N SER A 476 -25.32 -18.48 22.81
CA SER A 476 -25.23 -18.35 24.27
C SER A 476 -23.84 -18.00 24.83
N HIS A 477 -22.84 -17.75 23.97
CA HIS A 477 -21.47 -17.44 24.39
C HIS A 477 -20.97 -16.15 23.74
N HIS A 478 -20.33 -15.30 24.54
CA HIS A 478 -19.62 -14.12 24.09
C HIS A 478 -18.22 -14.53 23.63
N GLU A 479 -18.00 -14.67 22.32
CA GLU A 479 -16.66 -14.86 21.77
C GLU A 479 -16.09 -13.51 21.29
N THR A 480 -14.79 -13.30 21.51
CA THR A 480 -14.06 -12.11 21.04
C THR A 480 -13.37 -12.46 19.73
N MET A 481 -13.67 -11.74 18.65
CA MET A 481 -13.02 -11.95 17.35
C MET A 481 -11.61 -11.34 17.38
N LEU A 482 -10.57 -12.13 17.12
CA LEU A 482 -9.19 -11.66 17.05
C LEU A 482 -8.85 -11.15 15.64
N PRO A 483 -7.81 -10.31 15.50
CA PRO A 483 -7.36 -9.81 14.20
C PRO A 483 -7.13 -10.91 13.14
N LEU A 484 -6.56 -12.05 13.51
CA LEU A 484 -6.38 -13.19 12.59
C LEU A 484 -7.69 -13.87 12.19
N ASP A 485 -8.70 -13.88 13.05
CA ASP A 485 -10.01 -14.44 12.71
C ASP A 485 -10.68 -13.59 11.63
N VAL A 486 -10.50 -12.26 11.70
CA VAL A 486 -10.96 -11.37 10.65
C VAL A 486 -10.24 -11.67 9.33
N VAL A 487 -8.91 -11.81 9.35
CA VAL A 487 -8.13 -12.17 8.15
C VAL A 487 -8.61 -13.49 7.58
N ARG A 488 -8.88 -14.50 8.43
CA ARG A 488 -9.40 -15.80 8.02
C ARG A 488 -10.73 -15.67 7.28
N GLN A 489 -11.66 -14.88 7.80
CA GLN A 489 -12.95 -14.64 7.16
C GLN A 489 -12.83 -13.91 5.83
N LEU A 490 -11.93 -12.92 5.74
CA LEU A 490 -11.78 -12.08 4.56
C LEU A 490 -10.92 -12.74 3.47
N TYR A 491 -9.80 -13.34 3.84
CA TYR A 491 -8.74 -13.78 2.93
C TYR A 491 -8.54 -15.31 2.92
N GLY A 492 -9.31 -16.05 3.74
CA GLY A 492 -9.29 -17.51 3.82
C GLY A 492 -8.31 -18.06 4.85
N ASP A 493 -8.47 -19.36 5.13
CA ASP A 493 -7.68 -20.09 6.14
C ASP A 493 -6.18 -20.07 5.86
N SER A 494 -5.77 -20.31 4.62
CA SER A 494 -4.35 -20.32 4.25
C SER A 494 -3.68 -18.99 4.58
N SER A 495 -4.29 -17.87 4.15
CA SER A 495 -3.77 -16.52 4.42
C SER A 495 -3.59 -16.26 5.92
N ALA A 496 -4.57 -16.67 6.74
CA ALA A 496 -4.50 -16.48 8.19
C ALA A 496 -3.43 -17.37 8.85
N LEU A 497 -3.34 -18.64 8.44
CA LEU A 497 -2.35 -19.58 8.97
C LEU A 497 -0.92 -19.20 8.58
N ASP A 498 -0.72 -18.78 7.33
CA ASP A 498 0.58 -18.31 6.84
C ASP A 498 1.01 -17.04 7.56
N LEU A 499 0.11 -16.07 7.72
CA LEU A 499 0.38 -14.86 8.51
C LEU A 499 0.70 -15.21 9.97
N GLN A 500 -0.08 -16.09 10.60
CA GLN A 500 0.21 -16.55 11.96
C GLN A 500 1.62 -17.14 12.08
N ARG A 501 2.00 -18.02 11.15
CA ARG A 501 3.35 -18.61 11.11
C ARG A 501 4.42 -17.53 10.98
N TRP A 502 4.30 -16.62 10.01
CA TRP A 502 5.32 -15.59 9.78
C TRP A 502 5.42 -14.59 10.93
N LEU A 503 4.32 -14.29 11.63
CA LEU A 503 4.32 -13.46 12.84
C LEU A 503 5.07 -14.17 13.97
N GLN A 504 4.82 -15.45 14.18
CA GLN A 504 5.53 -16.26 15.18
C GLN A 504 7.02 -16.39 14.88
N GLU A 505 7.39 -16.60 13.61
CA GLU A 505 8.78 -16.63 13.15
C GLU A 505 9.49 -15.29 13.35
N ALA A 506 8.76 -14.18 13.21
CA ALA A 506 9.23 -12.84 13.54
C ALA A 506 9.27 -12.56 15.06
N GLY A 507 8.79 -13.49 15.90
CA GLY A 507 8.78 -13.35 17.36
C GLY A 507 7.63 -12.51 17.91
N LEU A 508 6.51 -12.40 17.18
CA LEU A 508 5.28 -11.78 17.65
C LEU A 508 4.36 -12.82 18.29
N SER A 509 3.77 -12.45 19.42
CA SER A 509 2.67 -13.17 20.04
C SER A 509 1.42 -13.02 19.17
N VAL A 510 0.69 -14.12 18.95
CA VAL A 510 -0.49 -14.15 18.07
C VAL A 510 -1.65 -14.88 18.70
#